data_AF-A0AAA9ZB05-F1
#
_entry.id   AF-A0AAA9ZB05-F1
#
_cell.length_a   1.000
_cell.length_b   1.000
_cell.length_c   1.000
_cell.angle_alpha   90.00
_cell.angle_beta   90.00
_cell.angle_gamma   90.00
#
_symmetry.space_group_name_H-M   'P 1'
#
loop_
_entity.id
_entity.type
_entity.pdbx_description
1 polymer ?
#
loop_
_entity_poly.entity_id
_entity_poly.type
_entity_poly.pdbx_seq_one_letter_code
_entity_poly.pdbx_strand_id
1 'polypeptide(L)'
;MCREPFDGTRERATRPLGRIHSDVCGPIEPASWDGCRYFVSFIDDYSHFAMVFLLKKKSQVFEKFQEYEAMVTAMFGKSISKLTVDQGREYCSGNQMKFYKAKGIQIEATVAYSPQQNGVAERFNRTLVEKVRTMLIEDAQSNVGRSCSDRYVFTK
;
A
#
# COMPACT_ATOMS: atom_id res chain seq x y z
N MET A 1 27.29 -10.29 21.36
CA MET A 1 26.04 -9.96 22.07
C MET A 1 24.97 -10.92 21.60
N CYS A 2 24.51 -11.80 22.49
CA CYS A 2 23.45 -12.75 22.18
C CYS A 2 22.15 -11.99 21.93
N ARG A 3 21.52 -12.24 20.78
CA ARG A 3 20.18 -11.74 20.45
C ARG A 3 19.19 -12.39 21.41
N GLU A 4 18.46 -11.60 22.17
CA GLU A 4 17.30 -12.13 22.87
C GLU A 4 16.23 -12.55 21.85
N PRO A 5 15.56 -13.69 22.05
CA PRO A 5 14.50 -14.14 21.16
C PRO A 5 13.33 -13.14 21.23
N PHE A 6 12.84 -12.73 20.05
CA PHE A 6 11.66 -11.90 19.93
C PHE A 6 10.43 -12.69 20.38
N ASP A 7 9.74 -12.21 21.42
CA ASP A 7 8.44 -12.73 21.90
C ASP A 7 7.27 -12.35 20.99
N GLY A 8 7.32 -11.17 20.35
CA GLY A 8 6.13 -10.56 19.74
C GLY A 8 5.42 -11.42 18.69
N THR A 9 4.30 -12.02 19.04
CA THR A 9 3.28 -12.48 18.11
C THR A 9 2.71 -11.25 17.41
N ARG A 10 2.85 -11.13 16.08
CA ARG A 10 2.18 -10.06 15.34
C ARG A 10 0.67 -10.29 15.37
N GLU A 11 -0.07 -9.41 16.03
CA GLU A 11 -1.54 -9.43 16.00
C GLU A 11 -2.05 -9.13 14.59
N ARG A 12 -2.63 -10.14 13.94
CA ARG A 12 -3.36 -10.01 12.68
C ARG A 12 -4.66 -9.26 12.90
N ALA A 13 -5.09 -8.46 11.93
CA ALA A 13 -6.42 -7.89 11.94
C ALA A 13 -7.48 -9.00 12.04
N THR A 14 -8.48 -8.80 12.89
CA THR A 14 -9.58 -9.75 13.14
C THR A 14 -10.82 -9.47 12.27
N ARG A 15 -10.79 -8.39 11.49
CA ARG A 15 -11.87 -7.95 10.60
C ARG A 15 -11.32 -7.23 9.36
N PRO A 16 -12.09 -7.17 8.25
CA PRO A 16 -11.75 -6.30 7.13
C PRO A 16 -11.60 -4.84 7.58
N LEU A 17 -10.63 -4.14 6.97
CA LEU A 17 -10.28 -2.76 7.26
C LEU A 17 -9.82 -2.52 8.71
N GLY A 18 -9.47 -3.59 9.43
CA GLY A 18 -8.83 -3.48 10.75
C GLY A 18 -7.42 -2.90 10.64
N ARG A 19 -6.66 -3.31 9.62
CA ARG A 19 -5.30 -2.83 9.36
C ARG A 19 -5.03 -2.87 7.86
N ILE A 20 -4.66 -1.72 7.30
CA ILE A 20 -4.21 -1.58 5.91
C ILE A 20 -2.70 -1.38 5.91
N HIS A 21 -1.99 -2.18 5.13
CA HIS A 21 -0.59 -1.97 4.82
C HIS A 21 -0.47 -1.13 3.57
N SER A 22 0.38 -0.11 3.61
CA SER A 22 0.70 0.68 2.45
C SER A 22 2.19 0.82 2.22
N ASP A 23 2.57 0.68 0.95
CA ASP A 23 3.93 0.81 0.48
C ASP A 23 3.95 1.62 -0.83
N VAL A 24 4.95 2.49 -0.98
CA VAL A 24 5.17 3.34 -2.14
C VAL A 24 6.47 2.91 -2.82
N CYS A 25 6.35 2.36 -4.03
CA CYS A 25 7.49 1.90 -4.80
C CYS A 25 7.87 2.91 -5.89
N GLY A 26 9.17 3.05 -6.15
CA GLY A 26 9.75 3.86 -7.22
C GLY A 26 10.82 4.86 -6.75
N PRO A 27 11.42 5.63 -7.67
CA PRO A 27 11.08 5.71 -9.09
C PRO A 27 11.44 4.45 -9.87
N ILE A 28 10.58 4.06 -10.82
CA ILE A 28 10.79 2.96 -11.77
C ILE A 28 11.22 3.58 -13.10
N GLU A 29 12.25 2.99 -13.70
CA GLU A 29 12.79 3.42 -14.99
C GLU A 29 12.80 2.23 -15.98
N PRO A 30 12.41 2.43 -17.25
CA PRO A 30 11.83 3.66 -17.81
C PRO A 30 10.44 3.98 -17.25
N ALA A 31 9.99 5.24 -17.39
CA ALA A 31 8.62 5.61 -17.05
C ALA A 31 7.62 4.93 -17.99
N SER A 32 6.41 4.64 -17.53
CA SER A 32 5.34 4.15 -18.40
C SER A 32 5.04 5.15 -19.53
N TRP A 33 4.30 4.72 -20.56
CA TRP A 33 3.87 5.59 -21.66
C TRP A 33 3.21 6.91 -21.18
N ASP A 34 2.37 6.85 -20.16
CA ASP A 34 1.69 8.02 -19.56
C ASP A 34 2.55 8.73 -18.47
N GLY A 35 3.83 8.37 -18.35
CA GLY A 35 4.80 9.03 -17.48
C GLY A 35 4.69 8.65 -15.99
N CYS A 36 4.05 7.53 -15.64
CA CYS A 36 4.05 7.04 -14.27
C CYS A 36 5.44 6.47 -13.94
N ARG A 37 5.93 6.79 -12.74
CA ARG A 37 7.24 6.33 -12.24
C ARG A 37 7.13 5.70 -10.86
N TYR A 38 5.98 5.78 -10.21
CA TYR A 38 5.77 5.27 -8.88
C TYR A 38 4.45 4.50 -8.86
N PHE A 39 4.27 3.68 -7.82
CA PHE A 39 2.95 3.17 -7.47
C PHE A 39 2.81 3.09 -5.95
N VAL A 40 1.57 3.13 -5.50
CA VAL A 40 1.22 2.88 -4.10
C VAL A 40 0.31 1.67 -4.00
N SER A 41 0.63 0.76 -3.09
CA SER A 41 -0.21 -0.37 -2.75
C SER A 41 -0.96 -0.14 -1.45
N PHE A 42 -2.18 -0.64 -1.37
CA PHE A 42 -3.00 -0.71 -0.15
C PHE A 42 -3.49 -2.13 0.00
N ILE A 43 -3.07 -2.82 1.06
CA ILE A 43 -3.33 -4.24 1.27
C ILE A 43 -3.99 -4.43 2.63
N ASP A 44 -5.19 -5.00 2.64
CA ASP A 44 -5.89 -5.34 3.87
C ASP A 44 -5.30 -6.61 4.52
N ASP A 45 -4.93 -6.51 5.80
CA ASP A 45 -4.26 -7.59 6.55
C ASP A 45 -5.19 -8.80 6.84
N TYR A 46 -6.51 -8.57 6.87
CA TYR A 46 -7.49 -9.62 7.12
C TYR A 46 -7.86 -10.36 5.83
N SER A 47 -8.45 -9.64 4.87
CA SER A 47 -9.02 -10.19 3.63
C SER A 47 -7.99 -10.42 2.53
N HIS A 48 -6.78 -9.86 2.65
CA HIS A 48 -5.79 -9.79 1.57
C HIS A 48 -6.29 -9.04 0.32
N PHE A 49 -7.37 -8.26 0.44
CA PHE A 49 -7.80 -7.34 -0.62
C PHE A 49 -6.69 -6.32 -0.86
N ALA A 50 -6.14 -6.32 -2.08
CA ALA A 50 -5.05 -5.43 -2.46
C ALA A 50 -5.48 -4.54 -3.63
N MET A 51 -5.21 -3.25 -3.48
CA MET A 51 -5.42 -2.26 -4.53
C MET A 51 -4.13 -1.49 -4.78
N VAL A 52 -3.81 -1.29 -6.05
CA VAL A 52 -2.61 -0.57 -6.47
C VAL A 52 -2.96 0.57 -7.41
N PHE A 53 -2.36 1.73 -7.14
CA PHE A 53 -2.51 2.95 -7.93
C PHE A 53 -1.18 3.35 -8.53
N LEU A 54 -1.18 3.66 -9.82
CA LEU A 54 -0.02 4.23 -10.50
C LEU A 54 0.07 5.73 -10.23
N LEU A 55 1.29 6.24 -10.11
CA LEU A 55 1.56 7.63 -9.75
C LEU A 55 2.66 8.21 -10.63
N LYS A 56 2.49 9.48 -11.02
CA LYS A 56 3.56 10.27 -11.66
C LYS A 56 4.47 10.89 -10.60
N LYS A 57 3.92 11.25 -9.43
CA LYS A 57 4.63 11.86 -8.31
C LYS A 57 4.18 11.26 -6.98
N LYS A 58 5.12 11.14 -6.02
CA LYS A 58 4.82 10.70 -4.63
C LYS A 58 3.80 11.59 -3.90
N SER A 59 3.67 12.86 -4.29
CA SER A 59 2.67 13.77 -3.72
C SER A 59 1.22 13.33 -3.98
N GLN A 60 0.98 12.44 -4.95
CA GLN A 60 -0.34 11.93 -5.30
C GLN A 60 -0.82 10.80 -4.36
N VAL A 61 0.05 10.28 -3.49
CA VAL A 61 -0.26 9.16 -2.59
C VAL A 61 -1.50 9.45 -1.74
N PHE A 62 -1.62 10.65 -1.19
CA PHE A 62 -2.74 10.99 -0.31
C PHE A 62 -4.06 11.11 -1.04
N GLU A 63 -4.06 11.71 -2.23
CA GLU A 63 -5.25 11.76 -3.09
C GLU A 63 -5.76 10.34 -3.38
N LYS A 64 -4.84 9.41 -3.73
CA LYS A 64 -5.17 8.01 -3.96
C LYS A 64 -5.61 7.28 -2.70
N PHE A 65 -5.08 7.64 -1.54
CA PHE A 65 -5.55 7.10 -0.27
C PHE A 65 -6.99 7.53 0.04
N GLN A 66 -7.36 8.80 -0.21
CA GLN A 66 -8.74 9.26 0.00
C GLN A 66 -9.72 8.54 -0.94
N GLU A 67 -9.32 8.34 -2.20
CA GLU A 67 -10.07 7.56 -3.18
C GLU A 67 -10.27 6.10 -2.73
N TYR A 68 -9.19 5.47 -2.25
CA TYR A 68 -9.21 4.13 -1.69
C TYR A 68 -10.13 4.04 -0.46
N GLU A 69 -9.96 4.93 0.53
CA GLU A 69 -10.72 4.92 1.79
C GLU A 69 -12.22 5.04 1.56
N ALA A 70 -12.65 5.96 0.69
CA ALA A 70 -14.06 6.13 0.34
C ALA A 70 -14.63 4.85 -0.30
N MET A 71 -13.87 4.25 -1.24
CA MET A 71 -14.31 3.03 -1.92
C MET A 71 -14.43 1.84 -0.97
N VAL A 72 -13.39 1.53 -0.20
CA VAL A 72 -13.42 0.35 0.67
C VAL A 72 -14.40 0.52 1.83
N THR A 73 -14.59 1.75 2.32
CA THR A 73 -15.60 2.03 3.34
C THR A 73 -17.01 1.77 2.81
N ALA A 74 -17.30 2.17 1.57
CA ALA A 74 -18.56 1.88 0.91
C ALA A 74 -18.74 0.38 0.62
N MET A 75 -17.68 -0.30 0.17
CA MET A 75 -17.71 -1.71 -0.18
C MET A 75 -17.90 -2.63 1.02
N PHE A 76 -17.18 -2.39 2.13
CA PHE A 76 -17.21 -3.26 3.30
C PHE A 76 -18.17 -2.78 4.40
N GLY A 77 -18.71 -1.56 4.29
CA GLY A 77 -19.56 -0.96 5.32
C GLY A 77 -18.85 -0.74 6.66
N LYS A 78 -17.51 -0.60 6.64
CA LYS A 78 -16.64 -0.44 7.82
C LYS A 78 -15.61 0.64 7.56
N SER A 79 -15.18 1.33 8.61
CA SER A 79 -14.04 2.25 8.53
C SER A 79 -12.70 1.53 8.70
N ILE A 80 -11.68 2.12 8.09
CA ILE A 80 -10.27 1.77 8.33
C ILE A 80 -9.92 2.14 9.78
N SER A 81 -9.33 1.20 10.53
CA SER A 81 -8.87 1.50 11.90
C SER A 81 -7.42 1.94 11.93
N LYS A 82 -6.56 1.20 11.22
CA LYS A 82 -5.11 1.41 11.23
C LYS A 82 -4.57 1.43 9.82
N LEU A 83 -3.69 2.39 9.54
CA LEU A 83 -2.89 2.45 8.33
C LEU A 83 -1.42 2.31 8.73
N THR A 84 -0.82 1.21 8.32
CA THR A 84 0.59 0.90 8.52
C THR A 84 1.36 1.30 7.27
N VAL A 85 2.36 2.18 7.41
CA VAL A 85 3.13 2.72 6.29
C VAL A 85 4.61 2.39 6.39
N ASP A 86 5.20 1.91 5.30
CA ASP A 86 6.65 1.77 5.19
C ASP A 86 7.27 3.12 4.77
N GLN A 87 8.32 3.55 5.48
CA GLN A 87 9.01 4.83 5.28
C GLN A 87 8.07 6.07 5.20
N GLY A 88 7.23 6.29 6.22
CA GLY A 88 6.06 7.18 6.23
C GLY A 88 6.21 8.69 5.97
N ARG A 89 7.24 9.21 5.29
CA ARG A 89 7.36 10.65 5.00
C ARG A 89 6.21 11.16 4.13
N GLU A 90 5.75 10.35 3.20
CA GLU A 90 4.64 10.65 2.27
C GLU A 90 3.29 10.77 2.98
N TYR A 91 3.18 10.32 4.24
CA TYR A 91 1.94 10.24 5.02
C TYR A 91 1.88 11.22 6.21
N CYS A 92 2.92 12.01 6.44
CA CYS A 92 3.10 12.79 7.68
C CYS A 92 2.87 14.31 7.55
N SER A 93 2.26 14.80 6.46
CA SER A 93 1.92 16.23 6.36
C SER A 93 0.78 16.62 7.31
N GLY A 94 0.75 17.89 7.73
CA GLY A 94 -0.26 18.38 8.69
C GLY A 94 -1.70 18.20 8.23
N ASN A 95 -1.97 18.34 6.91
CA ASN A 95 -3.31 18.14 6.35
C ASN A 95 -3.71 16.66 6.36
N GLN A 96 -2.77 15.75 6.06
CA GLN A 96 -3.00 14.31 6.13
C GLN A 96 -3.33 13.88 7.56
N MET A 97 -2.57 14.35 8.54
CA MET A 97 -2.80 14.01 9.95
C MET A 97 -4.18 14.48 10.45
N LYS A 98 -4.62 15.67 10.03
CA LYS A 98 -5.99 16.15 10.31
C LYS A 98 -7.05 15.23 9.71
N PHE A 99 -6.85 14.76 8.48
CA PHE A 99 -7.77 13.82 7.82
C PHE A 99 -7.84 12.49 8.58
N TYR A 100 -6.70 11.87 8.90
CA TYR A 100 -6.68 10.61 9.63
C TYR A 100 -7.34 10.74 10.99
N LYS A 101 -7.05 11.82 11.73
CA LYS A 101 -7.67 12.09 13.03
C LYS A 101 -9.19 12.27 12.92
N ALA A 102 -9.68 12.99 11.89
CA ALA A 102 -11.10 13.18 11.66
C ALA A 102 -11.84 11.86 11.35
N LYS A 103 -11.16 10.93 10.66
CA LYS A 103 -11.68 9.60 10.34
C LYS A 103 -11.46 8.56 11.44
N GLY A 104 -10.71 8.89 12.49
CA GLY A 104 -10.31 7.94 13.54
C GLY A 104 -9.30 6.90 13.09
N ILE A 105 -8.53 7.18 12.02
CA ILE A 105 -7.51 6.28 11.48
C ILE A 105 -6.20 6.49 12.25
N GLN A 106 -5.67 5.42 12.84
CA GLN A 106 -4.36 5.44 13.50
C GLN A 106 -3.26 5.14 12.47
N ILE A 107 -2.25 6.02 12.40
CA ILE A 107 -1.06 5.82 11.57
C ILE A 107 0.00 5.08 12.37
N GLU A 108 0.49 3.97 11.85
CA GLU A 108 1.61 3.20 12.42
C GLU A 108 2.75 3.19 11.41
N ALA A 109 3.93 3.70 11.78
CA ALA A 109 5.13 3.54 10.97
C ALA A 109 5.78 2.18 11.31
N THR A 110 6.09 1.37 10.32
CA THR A 110 6.84 0.13 10.57
C THR A 110 8.29 0.44 10.89
N VAL A 111 8.79 -0.16 11.97
CA VAL A 111 10.24 -0.35 12.17
C VAL A 111 10.68 -1.44 11.19
N ALA A 112 11.89 -1.30 10.62
CA ALA A 112 12.44 -2.22 9.61
C ALA A 112 12.09 -3.69 9.95
N TYR A 113 11.33 -4.29 9.05
CA TYR A 113 10.62 -5.55 9.22
C TYR A 113 11.56 -6.69 9.64
N SER A 114 11.24 -7.40 10.73
CA SER A 114 11.86 -8.68 11.08
C SER A 114 11.19 -9.81 10.26
N PRO A 115 11.88 -10.44 9.30
CA PRO A 115 11.26 -11.32 8.29
C PRO A 115 10.71 -12.65 8.81
N GLN A 116 10.90 -12.98 10.09
CA GLN A 116 10.77 -14.37 10.55
C GLN A 116 9.33 -14.87 10.70
N GLN A 117 8.31 -14.01 10.82
CA GLN A 117 6.99 -14.46 11.31
C GLN A 117 5.85 -14.51 10.31
N ASN A 118 5.96 -13.99 9.08
CA ASN A 118 4.82 -14.06 8.14
C ASN A 118 5.22 -14.26 6.68
N GLY A 119 6.09 -15.24 6.43
CA GLY A 119 6.64 -15.49 5.10
C GLY A 119 5.60 -15.70 4.01
N VAL A 120 4.38 -16.19 4.29
CA VAL A 120 3.36 -16.42 3.25
C VAL A 120 2.69 -15.12 2.79
N ALA A 121 2.18 -14.30 3.71
CA ALA A 121 1.55 -13.02 3.34
C ALA A 121 2.59 -12.03 2.80
N GLU A 122 3.79 -12.02 3.39
CA GLU A 122 4.90 -11.19 2.91
C GLU A 122 5.35 -11.59 1.50
N ARG A 123 5.46 -12.89 1.21
CA ARG A 123 5.75 -13.37 -0.15
C ARG A 123 4.66 -13.01 -1.15
N PHE A 124 3.39 -13.07 -0.75
CA PHE A 124 2.28 -12.70 -1.62
C PHE A 124 2.33 -11.20 -1.94
N ASN A 125 2.45 -10.35 -0.92
CA ASN A 125 2.54 -8.90 -1.09
C ASN A 125 3.76 -8.51 -1.93
N ARG A 126 4.92 -9.13 -1.66
CA ARG A 126 6.13 -8.94 -2.47
C ARG A 126 5.94 -9.38 -3.91
N THR A 127 5.36 -10.55 -4.14
CA THR A 127 5.07 -11.03 -5.51
C THR A 127 4.12 -10.09 -6.25
N LEU A 128 3.11 -9.54 -5.56
CA LEU A 128 2.16 -8.60 -6.13
C LEU A 128 2.86 -7.30 -6.54
N VAL A 129 3.67 -6.74 -5.64
CA VAL A 129 4.48 -5.53 -5.91
C VAL A 129 5.42 -5.76 -7.10
N GLU A 130 6.12 -6.91 -7.15
CA GLU A 130 6.98 -7.24 -8.29
C GLU A 130 6.21 -7.42 -9.59
N LYS A 131 5.02 -8.04 -9.57
CA LYS A 131 4.17 -8.16 -10.76
C LYS A 131 3.75 -6.80 -11.31
N VAL A 132 3.31 -5.88 -10.43
CA VAL A 132 2.95 -4.51 -10.85
C VAL A 132 4.17 -3.79 -11.44
N ARG A 133 5.34 -3.97 -10.83
CA ARG A 133 6.59 -3.41 -11.33
C ARG A 133 6.91 -3.91 -12.75
N THR A 134 6.79 -5.21 -13.00
CA THR A 134 6.99 -5.77 -14.34
C THR A 134 5.97 -5.23 -15.34
N MET A 135 4.68 -5.16 -14.96
CA MET A 135 3.63 -4.59 -15.80
C MET A 135 3.94 -3.13 -16.20
N LEU A 136 4.43 -2.32 -15.25
CA LEU A 136 4.84 -0.94 -15.51
C LEU A 136 6.01 -0.83 -16.50
N ILE A 137 6.98 -1.73 -16.41
CA ILE A 137 8.13 -1.76 -17.32
C ILE A 137 7.69 -2.22 -18.72
N GLU A 138 6.79 -3.20 -18.80
CA GLU A 138 6.20 -3.63 -20.07
C GLU A 138 5.42 -2.49 -20.74
N ASP A 139 4.59 -1.75 -19.99
CA ASP A 139 3.85 -0.58 -20.50
C ASP A 139 4.76 0.58 -20.91
N ALA A 140 5.99 0.63 -20.42
CA ALA A 140 7.00 1.58 -20.88
C ALA A 140 7.62 1.16 -22.23
N GLN A 141 7.66 -0.14 -22.52
CA GLN A 141 8.28 -0.71 -23.72
C GLN A 141 7.28 -0.98 -24.85
N SER A 142 5.99 -1.05 -24.52
CA SER A 142 4.92 -1.39 -25.46
C SER A 142 3.87 -0.27 -25.48
N ASN A 143 3.30 0.05 -26.65
CA ASN A 143 2.17 0.99 -26.78
C ASN A 143 0.85 0.40 -26.23
N VAL A 144 0.93 -0.45 -25.21
CA VAL A 144 -0.23 -0.96 -24.49
C VAL A 144 -0.72 0.22 -23.65
N GLY A 145 -1.81 0.85 -24.08
CA GLY A 145 -2.30 2.13 -23.57
C GLY A 145 -2.85 2.12 -22.14
N ARG A 146 -2.10 1.58 -21.17
CA ARG A 146 -2.43 1.66 -19.74
C ARG A 146 -2.12 3.06 -19.22
N SER A 147 -3.11 3.71 -18.63
CA SER A 147 -3.02 5.07 -18.12
C SER A 147 -2.59 5.08 -16.65
N CYS A 148 -1.99 6.19 -16.20
CA CYS A 148 -1.82 6.46 -14.77
C CYS A 148 -3.13 6.51 -13.98
N SER A 149 -4.23 6.66 -14.69
CA SER A 149 -5.59 6.64 -14.14
C SER A 149 -6.04 5.23 -13.76
N ASP A 150 -5.36 4.20 -14.27
CA ASP A 150 -5.75 2.80 -14.09
C ASP A 150 -5.53 2.36 -12.64
N ARG A 151 -6.49 1.58 -12.14
CA ARG A 151 -6.47 0.99 -10.81
C ARG A 151 -6.40 -0.51 -10.97
N TYR A 152 -5.49 -1.13 -10.24
CA TYR A 152 -5.31 -2.57 -10.28
C TYR A 152 -5.87 -3.16 -8.98
N VAL A 153 -6.90 -3.99 -9.11
CA VAL A 153 -7.50 -4.70 -7.99
C VAL A 153 -7.01 -6.14 -8.04
N PHE A 154 -6.42 -6.59 -6.95
CA PHE A 154 -5.98 -7.96 -6.77
C PHE A 154 -6.76 -8.54 -5.60
N THR A 155 -7.66 -9.45 -5.91
CA THR A 155 -8.33 -10.29 -4.91
C THR A 155 -7.76 -11.69 -4.99
N LYS A 156 -7.69 -12.36 -3.84
CA LYS A 156 -7.39 -13.79 -3.81
C LYS A 156 -8.64 -14.60 -4.13
#